data_AF-A0A8H4V3S6-F1
#
_entry.id   AF-A0A8H4V3S6-F1
#
_cell.length_a   1.000
_cell.length_b   1.000
_cell.length_c   1.000
_cell.angle_alpha   90.00
_cell.angle_beta   90.00
_cell.angle_gamma   90.00
#
_symmetry.space_group_name_H-M   'P 1'
#
loop_
_entity.id
_entity.type
_entity.pdbx_description
1 polymer ?
#
loop_
_entity_poly.entity_id
_entity_poly.type
_entity_poly.pdbx_seq_one_letter_code
_entity_poly.pdbx_strand_id
1 'polypeptide(L)'
;MDGSNLFHSQQQHPTLLVFGPQALNFDIVAFQKLRTQLNEEAQHRWTLDVVRELPSLWETASKKISLFQNEDGKQQLEELSAALDNGELPLSSFPLSNILLNPLVVIAQLTQYQDFLNAAFPELKETDKFPASLASNIETLGLCTGTLGAFAVASSSTLQELSINGKTAVRLAMLLGALVDTEESSPTSDGKLLSFSVSWISVKSDDVLTSILQEFDE
;
A
#
# COMPACT_ATOMS: atom_id res chain seq x y z
N MET A 1 -4.25 -1.69 -23.95
CA MET A 1 -3.80 -0.40 -24.50
C MET A 1 -2.29 -0.48 -24.62
N ASP A 2 -1.72 -0.15 -25.77
CA ASP A 2 -0.28 -0.15 -26.00
C ASP A 2 0.36 1.00 -25.19
N GLY A 3 1.12 0.66 -24.14
CA GLY A 3 1.68 1.61 -23.17
C GLY A 3 2.75 2.54 -23.75
N SER A 4 3.29 2.22 -24.93
CA SER A 4 4.26 3.07 -25.63
C SER A 4 3.70 4.44 -26.05
N ASN A 5 2.39 4.52 -26.29
CA ASN A 5 1.72 5.75 -26.71
C ASN A 5 1.52 6.78 -25.59
N LEU A 6 1.65 6.39 -24.31
CA LEU A 6 1.54 7.32 -23.18
C LEU A 6 2.67 8.36 -23.17
N PHE A 7 3.82 8.04 -23.78
CA PHE A 7 5.03 8.85 -23.74
C PHE A 7 5.36 9.57 -25.06
N HIS A 8 4.43 9.60 -26.03
CA HIS A 8 4.68 10.08 -27.40
C HIS A 8 3.91 11.36 -27.82
N SER A 9 3.31 12.11 -26.88
CA SER A 9 2.60 13.36 -27.24
C SER A 9 3.52 14.60 -27.26
N GLN A 10 3.35 15.46 -28.26
CA GLN A 10 4.15 16.67 -28.53
C GLN A 10 3.92 17.84 -27.56
N GLN A 11 3.16 17.63 -26.47
CA GLN A 11 3.04 18.55 -25.34
C GLN A 11 3.31 17.74 -24.05
N GLN A 12 4.57 17.73 -23.60
CA GLN A 12 4.99 16.92 -22.44
C GLN A 12 4.49 17.55 -21.14
N HIS A 13 3.27 17.22 -20.74
CA HIS A 13 2.89 17.29 -19.34
C HIS A 13 3.38 16.01 -18.64
N PRO A 14 3.96 16.11 -17.43
CA PRO A 14 4.37 14.94 -16.68
C PRO A 14 3.16 14.06 -16.39
N THR A 15 3.34 12.74 -16.51
CA THR A 15 2.38 11.73 -16.08
C THR A 15 2.47 11.59 -14.58
N LEU A 16 1.37 11.83 -13.88
CA LEU A 16 1.27 11.63 -12.45
C LEU A 16 0.75 10.23 -12.13
N LEU A 17 1.55 9.42 -11.44
CA LEU A 17 1.13 8.12 -10.92
C LEU A 17 0.56 8.30 -9.52
N VAL A 18 -0.73 8.03 -9.38
CA VAL A 18 -1.46 8.22 -8.11
C VAL A 18 -1.63 6.89 -7.39
N PHE A 19 -1.09 6.83 -6.17
CA PHE A 19 -1.20 5.70 -5.26
C PHE A 19 -2.27 6.02 -4.21
N GLY A 20 -3.39 5.30 -4.29
CA GLY A 20 -4.56 5.54 -3.44
C GLY A 20 -4.34 5.22 -1.96
N PRO A 21 -5.27 5.64 -1.08
CA PRO A 21 -5.26 5.28 0.33
C PRO A 21 -5.58 3.80 0.54
N GLN A 22 -5.66 3.37 1.80
CA GLN A 22 -6.10 2.03 2.18
C GLN A 22 -7.45 1.67 1.51
N ALA A 23 -7.55 0.46 0.96
CA ALA A 23 -8.76 -0.03 0.32
C ALA A 23 -9.78 -0.47 1.38
N LEU A 24 -10.72 0.42 1.72
CA LEU A 24 -11.79 0.14 2.71
C LEU A 24 -12.70 -1.04 2.34
N ASN A 25 -12.69 -1.46 1.07
CA ASN A 25 -13.48 -2.55 0.51
C ASN A 25 -12.65 -3.80 0.18
N PHE A 26 -11.47 -3.97 0.78
CA PHE A 26 -10.66 -5.17 0.57
C PHE A 26 -11.33 -6.39 1.20
N ASP A 27 -11.99 -7.19 0.36
CA ASP A 27 -12.72 -8.39 0.75
C ASP A 27 -11.99 -9.67 0.33
N ILE A 28 -12.62 -10.82 0.59
CA ILE A 28 -12.06 -12.12 0.23
C ILE A 28 -11.83 -12.28 -1.28
N VAL A 29 -12.65 -11.63 -2.12
CA VAL A 29 -12.53 -11.70 -3.58
C VAL A 29 -11.31 -10.92 -4.03
N ALA A 30 -11.09 -9.73 -3.47
CA ALA A 30 -9.89 -8.93 -3.69
C ALA A 30 -8.63 -9.68 -3.24
N PHE A 31 -8.67 -10.34 -2.07
CA PHE A 31 -7.58 -11.17 -1.58
C PHE A 31 -7.25 -12.33 -2.52
N GLN A 32 -8.26 -13.10 -2.95
CA GLN A 32 -8.08 -14.23 -3.87
C GLN A 32 -7.48 -13.78 -5.20
N LYS A 33 -7.98 -12.67 -5.76
CA LYS A 33 -7.42 -12.10 -7.00
C LYS A 33 -5.95 -11.73 -6.84
N LEU A 34 -5.60 -11.05 -5.75
CA LEU A 34 -4.20 -10.69 -5.47
C LEU A 34 -3.35 -11.97 -5.31
N ARG A 35 -3.79 -12.93 -4.50
CA ARG A 35 -3.06 -14.20 -4.29
C ARG A 35 -2.75 -14.91 -5.61
N THR A 36 -3.75 -15.02 -6.49
CA THR A 36 -3.58 -15.64 -7.81
C THR A 36 -2.51 -14.90 -8.61
N GLN A 37 -2.59 -13.58 -8.70
CA GLN A 37 -1.60 -12.76 -9.40
C GLN A 37 -0.19 -12.97 -8.85
N LEU A 38 0.00 -12.95 -7.53
CA LEU A 38 1.31 -13.11 -6.91
C LEU A 38 1.96 -14.49 -7.14
N ASN A 39 1.15 -15.53 -7.34
CA ASN A 39 1.62 -16.89 -7.52
C ASN A 39 1.82 -17.30 -8.98
N GLU A 40 1.05 -16.71 -9.91
CA GLU A 40 1.15 -17.02 -11.34
C GLU A 40 2.33 -16.31 -12.01
N GLU A 41 2.73 -15.15 -11.50
CA GLU A 41 3.71 -14.28 -12.16
C GLU A 41 5.06 -14.27 -11.42
N ALA A 42 6.08 -14.86 -12.03
CA ALA A 42 7.41 -14.98 -11.44
C ALA A 42 8.02 -13.63 -11.03
N GLN A 43 7.67 -12.54 -11.73
CA GLN A 43 8.13 -11.19 -11.43
C GLN A 43 7.66 -10.65 -10.07
N HIS A 44 6.59 -11.21 -9.50
CA HIS A 44 6.05 -10.80 -8.21
C HIS A 44 6.59 -11.61 -7.04
N ARG A 45 7.49 -12.57 -7.28
CA ARG A 45 8.03 -13.48 -6.26
C ARG A 45 8.55 -12.76 -5.01
N TRP A 46 9.14 -11.57 -5.21
CA TRP A 46 9.67 -10.74 -4.14
C TRP A 46 8.62 -10.35 -3.08
N THR A 47 7.35 -10.24 -3.48
CA THR A 47 6.23 -9.88 -2.60
C THR A 47 5.95 -11.00 -1.59
N LEU A 48 5.92 -12.25 -2.06
CA LEU A 48 5.76 -13.43 -1.21
C LEU A 48 6.96 -13.57 -0.26
N ASP A 49 8.17 -13.29 -0.75
CA ASP A 49 9.37 -13.33 0.08
C ASP A 49 9.30 -12.34 1.24
N VAL A 50 8.88 -11.09 0.99
CA VAL A 50 8.77 -10.10 2.08
C VAL A 50 7.65 -10.45 3.06
N VAL A 51 6.53 -10.99 2.61
CA VAL A 51 5.46 -11.45 3.52
C VAL A 51 5.99 -12.54 4.46
N ARG A 52 6.75 -13.52 3.95
CA ARG A 52 7.36 -14.58 4.78
C ARG A 52 8.35 -14.04 5.82
N GLU A 53 8.95 -12.87 5.57
CA GLU A 53 9.85 -12.22 6.53
C GLU A 53 9.10 -11.47 7.65
N LEU A 54 7.84 -11.05 7.42
CA LEU A 54 7.11 -10.17 8.35
C LEU A 54 6.96 -10.74 9.76
N PRO A 55 6.61 -12.02 10.00
CA PRO A 55 6.49 -12.55 11.36
C PRO A 55 7.77 -12.40 12.19
N SER A 56 8.94 -12.66 11.59
CA SER A 56 10.23 -12.54 12.28
C SER A 56 10.60 -11.07 12.55
N LEU A 57 10.27 -10.18 11.60
CA LEU A 57 10.46 -8.74 11.77
C LEU A 57 9.54 -8.19 12.87
N TRP A 58 8.29 -8.66 12.93
CA TRP A 58 7.35 -8.33 13.99
C TRP A 58 7.88 -8.74 15.36
N GLU A 59 8.38 -9.96 15.53
CA GLU A 59 8.99 -10.39 16.81
C GLU A 59 10.15 -9.49 17.25
N THR A 60 10.91 -8.96 16.29
CA THR A 60 12.01 -8.02 16.57
C THR A 60 11.47 -6.65 16.97
N ALA A 61 10.42 -6.18 16.30
CA ALA A 61 9.79 -4.89 16.56
C ALA A 61 9.03 -4.87 17.90
N SER A 62 8.24 -5.90 18.20
CA SER A 62 7.42 -5.99 19.42
C SER A 62 8.26 -6.06 20.70
N LYS A 63 9.49 -6.58 20.61
CA LYS A 63 10.46 -6.53 21.72
C LYS A 63 11.00 -5.12 22.01
N LYS A 64 10.96 -4.22 21.02
CA LYS A 64 11.53 -2.87 21.12
C LYS A 64 10.48 -1.78 21.31
N ILE A 65 9.25 -2.02 20.84
CA ILE A 65 8.17 -1.05 20.84
C ILE A 65 7.12 -1.54 21.83
N SER A 66 7.02 -0.88 22.98
CA SER A 66 6.13 -1.28 24.08
C SER A 66 4.65 -1.30 23.69
N LEU A 67 4.25 -0.47 22.73
CA LEU A 67 2.88 -0.42 22.20
C LEU A 67 2.43 -1.78 21.64
N PHE A 68 3.34 -2.57 21.08
CA PHE A 68 3.02 -3.82 20.39
C PHE A 68 2.98 -5.06 21.29
N GLN A 69 3.15 -4.91 22.62
CA GLN A 69 3.31 -6.08 23.51
C GLN A 69 2.05 -6.92 23.70
N ASN A 70 0.87 -6.36 23.44
CA ASN A 70 -0.41 -7.04 23.63
C ASN A 70 -1.04 -7.53 22.32
N GLU A 71 -0.39 -7.30 21.18
CA GLU A 71 -0.93 -7.61 19.86
C GLU A 71 -0.48 -9.01 19.41
N ASP A 72 -1.43 -9.82 18.96
CA ASP A 72 -1.15 -11.13 18.35
C ASP A 72 -0.70 -11.00 16.88
N GLY A 73 0.14 -9.99 16.61
CA GLY A 73 0.56 -9.65 15.26
C GLY A 73 1.39 -10.75 14.60
N LYS A 74 2.11 -11.55 15.40
CA LYS A 74 2.93 -12.65 14.87
C LYS A 74 2.05 -13.71 14.22
N GLN A 75 1.04 -14.20 14.95
CA GLN A 75 0.15 -15.24 14.46
C GLN A 75 -0.61 -14.76 13.22
N GLN A 76 -1.14 -13.53 13.26
CA GLN A 76 -1.83 -12.92 12.12
C GLN A 76 -0.95 -12.89 10.85
N LEU A 77 0.33 -12.53 10.99
CA LEU A 77 1.28 -12.47 9.87
C LEU A 77 1.69 -13.87 9.38
N GLU A 78 1.79 -14.87 10.26
CA GLU A 78 2.04 -16.27 9.89
C GLU A 78 0.85 -16.85 9.11
N GLU A 79 -0.37 -16.60 9.57
CA GLU A 79 -1.60 -16.98 8.89
C GLU A 79 -1.71 -16.32 7.51
N LEU A 80 -1.39 -15.03 7.41
CA LEU A 80 -1.34 -14.32 6.13
C LEU A 80 -0.31 -14.95 5.17
N SER A 81 0.89 -15.23 5.65
CA SER A 81 1.95 -15.85 4.85
C SER A 81 1.53 -17.22 4.34
N ALA A 82 0.94 -18.06 5.21
CA ALA A 82 0.45 -19.37 4.82
C ALA A 82 -0.71 -19.29 3.82
N ALA A 83 -1.62 -18.33 4.01
CA ALA A 83 -2.75 -18.09 3.12
C ALA A 83 -2.31 -17.60 1.74
N LEU A 84 -1.25 -16.81 1.64
CA LEU A 84 -0.71 -16.37 0.34
C LEU A 84 0.03 -17.49 -0.41
N ASP A 85 0.65 -18.43 0.30
CA ASP A 85 1.39 -19.54 -0.32
C ASP A 85 0.46 -20.63 -0.87
N ASN A 86 -0.41 -21.22 -0.05
CA ASN A 86 -1.24 -22.36 -0.46
C ASN A 86 -2.60 -22.44 0.25
N GLY A 87 -2.94 -21.45 1.07
CA GLY A 87 -4.12 -21.47 1.93
C GLY A 87 -5.22 -20.51 1.49
N GLU A 88 -6.24 -20.40 2.34
CA GLU A 88 -7.30 -19.39 2.25
C GLU A 88 -7.42 -18.70 3.60
N LEU A 89 -7.72 -17.41 3.59
CA LEU A 89 -8.18 -16.74 4.80
C LEU A 89 -9.67 -17.06 4.99
N PRO A 90 -10.12 -17.46 6.18
CA PRO A 90 -11.52 -17.70 6.43
C PRO A 90 -12.32 -16.38 6.29
N LEU A 91 -13.59 -16.48 5.91
CA LEU A 91 -14.48 -15.30 5.81
C LEU A 91 -14.56 -14.50 7.11
N SER A 92 -14.39 -15.16 8.26
CA SER A 92 -14.37 -14.53 9.59
C SER A 92 -13.15 -13.63 9.84
N SER A 93 -12.12 -13.70 9.01
CA SER A 93 -10.96 -12.79 9.09
C SER A 93 -11.25 -11.40 8.52
N PHE A 94 -12.39 -11.19 7.87
CA PHE A 94 -12.74 -9.90 7.24
C PHE A 94 -13.71 -9.09 8.10
N PRO A 95 -13.52 -7.75 8.21
CA PRO A 95 -12.44 -6.96 7.61
C PRO A 95 -11.07 -7.28 8.24
N LEU A 96 -10.02 -7.25 7.42
CA LEU A 96 -8.66 -7.48 7.89
C LEU A 96 -8.22 -6.33 8.82
N SER A 97 -7.46 -6.67 9.86
CA SER A 97 -6.73 -5.71 10.69
C SER A 97 -5.71 -4.92 9.85
N ASN A 98 -5.35 -3.71 10.28
CA ASN A 98 -4.48 -2.83 9.52
C ASN A 98 -3.06 -3.40 9.38
N ILE A 99 -2.58 -4.18 10.37
CA ILE A 99 -1.30 -4.90 10.31
C ILE A 99 -1.22 -5.85 9.11
N LEU A 100 -2.36 -6.38 8.64
CA LEU A 100 -2.45 -7.24 7.45
C LEU A 100 -2.82 -6.46 6.19
N LEU A 101 -3.81 -5.56 6.31
CA LEU A 101 -4.39 -4.85 5.17
C LEU A 101 -3.40 -3.87 4.53
N ASN A 102 -2.66 -3.09 5.34
CA ASN A 102 -1.72 -2.10 4.81
C ASN A 102 -0.60 -2.72 3.95
N PRO A 103 0.08 -3.80 4.40
CA PRO A 103 1.00 -4.55 3.55
C PRO A 103 0.39 -5.00 2.22
N LEU A 104 -0.82 -5.55 2.24
CA LEU A 104 -1.49 -6.05 1.04
C LEU A 104 -1.84 -4.94 0.05
N VAL A 105 -2.26 -3.77 0.55
CA VAL A 105 -2.51 -2.58 -0.29
C VAL A 105 -1.23 -2.14 -0.99
N VAL A 106 -0.12 -2.04 -0.27
CA VAL A 106 1.18 -1.66 -0.86
C VAL A 106 1.65 -2.69 -1.88
N ILE A 107 1.50 -3.99 -1.58
CA ILE A 107 1.83 -5.07 -2.52
C ILE A 107 0.99 -4.93 -3.80
N ALA A 108 -0.33 -4.79 -3.68
CA ALA A 108 -1.23 -4.66 -4.84
C ALA A 108 -0.91 -3.43 -5.70
N GLN A 109 -0.52 -2.31 -5.08
CA GLN A 109 -0.11 -1.11 -5.81
C GLN A 109 1.20 -1.31 -6.57
N LEU A 110 2.18 -1.95 -5.94
CA LEU A 110 3.49 -2.18 -6.53
C LEU A 110 3.47 -3.27 -7.60
N THR A 111 2.60 -4.28 -7.49
CA THR A 111 2.40 -5.28 -8.54
C THR A 111 1.73 -4.64 -9.75
N GLN A 112 0.69 -3.83 -9.56
CA GLN A 112 0.07 -3.07 -10.66
C GLN A 112 1.07 -2.15 -11.37
N TYR A 113 1.96 -1.49 -10.62
CA TYR A 113 3.01 -0.68 -11.22
C TYR A 113 4.03 -1.53 -12.01
N GLN A 114 4.40 -2.70 -11.46
CA GLN A 114 5.30 -3.63 -12.15
C GLN A 114 4.67 -4.19 -13.44
N ASP A 115 3.38 -4.53 -13.42
CA ASP A 115 2.63 -4.97 -14.61
C ASP A 115 2.59 -3.88 -15.67
N PHE A 116 2.38 -2.63 -15.24
CA PHE A 116 2.45 -1.47 -16.12
C PHE A 116 3.83 -1.34 -16.77
N LEU A 117 4.92 -1.47 -16.00
CA LEU A 117 6.27 -1.44 -16.55
C LEU A 117 6.53 -2.56 -17.54
N ASN A 118 6.09 -3.78 -17.24
CA ASN A 118 6.26 -4.94 -18.11
C ASN A 118 5.47 -4.79 -19.41
N ALA A 119 4.26 -4.22 -19.35
CA ALA A 119 3.46 -3.95 -20.53
C ALA A 119 4.02 -2.81 -21.39
N ALA A 120 4.58 -1.76 -20.76
CA ALA A 120 5.15 -0.62 -21.46
C ALA A 120 6.57 -0.89 -21.99
N PHE A 121 7.34 -1.74 -21.30
CA PHE A 121 8.75 -2.05 -21.59
C PHE A 121 9.03 -3.56 -21.46
N PRO A 122 8.56 -4.42 -22.37
CA PRO A 122 8.66 -5.87 -22.25
C PRO A 122 10.09 -6.43 -22.17
N GLU A 123 11.06 -5.69 -22.70
CA GLU A 123 12.47 -6.09 -22.75
C GLU A 123 13.28 -5.62 -21.52
N LEU A 124 12.63 -4.93 -20.57
CA LEU A 124 13.28 -4.37 -19.38
C LEU A 124 13.71 -5.49 -18.42
N LYS A 125 15.01 -5.61 -18.15
CA LYS A 125 15.55 -6.59 -17.19
C LYS A 125 15.67 -6.01 -15.79
N GLU A 126 15.86 -6.87 -14.79
CA GLU A 126 15.89 -6.48 -13.38
C GLU A 126 16.86 -5.34 -13.06
N THR A 127 18.06 -5.38 -13.65
CA THR A 127 19.14 -4.42 -13.40
C THR A 127 19.16 -3.26 -14.39
N ASP A 128 18.32 -3.30 -15.42
CA ASP A 128 18.29 -2.25 -16.43
C ASP A 128 17.74 -0.96 -15.81
N LYS A 129 18.40 0.15 -16.12
CA LYS A 129 17.90 1.47 -15.74
C LYS A 129 16.59 1.73 -16.48
N PHE A 130 15.62 2.30 -15.77
CA PHE A 130 14.36 2.69 -16.38
C PHE A 130 14.60 3.63 -17.57
N PRO A 131 13.81 3.50 -18.65
CA PRO A 131 13.97 4.34 -19.83
C PRO A 131 13.90 5.83 -19.49
N ALA A 132 14.71 6.63 -20.17
CA ALA A 132 14.75 8.09 -19.93
C ALA A 132 13.37 8.75 -20.12
N SER A 133 12.52 8.21 -20.99
CA SER A 133 11.14 8.65 -21.19
C SER A 133 10.28 8.50 -19.92
N LEU A 134 10.52 7.45 -19.13
CA LEU A 134 9.89 7.23 -17.82
C LEU A 134 10.47 8.19 -16.78
N ALA A 135 11.81 8.22 -16.67
CA ALA A 135 12.51 8.94 -15.62
C ALA A 135 12.36 10.48 -15.68
N SER A 136 12.10 11.04 -16.87
CA SER A 136 11.97 12.48 -17.07
C SER A 136 10.53 13.00 -17.08
N ASN A 137 9.53 12.10 -17.20
CA ASN A 137 8.13 12.49 -17.39
C ASN A 137 7.17 11.85 -16.40
N ILE A 138 7.66 11.22 -15.34
CA ILE A 138 6.81 10.63 -14.31
C ILE A 138 7.06 11.25 -12.94
N GLU A 139 5.98 11.63 -12.29
CA GLU A 139 5.95 11.98 -10.87
C GLU A 139 5.04 10.98 -10.14
N THR A 140 5.30 10.75 -8.86
CA THR A 140 4.43 9.92 -8.02
C THR A 140 3.77 10.75 -6.92
N LEU A 141 2.50 10.46 -6.67
CA LEU A 141 1.73 11.04 -5.58
C LEU A 141 1.06 9.92 -4.80
N GLY A 142 1.26 9.90 -3.49
CA GLY A 142 0.62 8.94 -2.61
C GLY A 142 -0.36 9.59 -1.65
N LEU A 143 -1.46 8.89 -1.37
CA LEU A 143 -2.48 9.29 -0.41
C LEU A 143 -2.48 8.30 0.75
N CYS A 144 -2.31 8.75 1.99
CA CYS A 144 -2.27 7.88 3.18
C CYS A 144 -1.29 6.70 2.97
N THR A 145 -1.76 5.45 3.06
CA THR A 145 -0.98 4.22 2.79
C THR A 145 -0.28 4.24 1.43
N GLY A 146 -0.89 4.86 0.41
CA GLY A 146 -0.30 5.00 -0.93
C GLY A 146 0.99 5.80 -0.98
N THR A 147 1.29 6.61 0.04
CA THR A 147 2.58 7.31 0.19
C THR A 147 3.75 6.34 0.17
N LEU A 148 3.59 5.17 0.78
CA LEU A 148 4.63 4.14 0.83
C LEU A 148 4.92 3.57 -0.56
N GLY A 149 3.87 3.29 -1.35
CA GLY A 149 4.00 2.85 -2.74
C GLY A 149 4.64 3.93 -3.62
N ALA A 150 4.18 5.18 -3.49
CA ALA A 150 4.71 6.32 -4.23
C ALA A 150 6.21 6.55 -3.96
N PHE A 151 6.64 6.46 -2.70
CA PHE A 151 8.05 6.58 -2.33
C PHE A 151 8.89 5.41 -2.80
N ALA A 152 8.37 4.19 -2.71
CA ALA A 152 9.07 3.02 -3.24
C ALA A 152 9.34 3.17 -4.74
N VAL A 153 8.37 3.68 -5.51
CA VAL A 153 8.54 3.92 -6.95
C VAL A 153 9.49 5.09 -7.22
N ALA A 154 9.29 6.24 -6.57
CA ALA A 154 10.13 7.43 -6.79
C ALA A 154 11.60 7.21 -6.40
N SER A 155 11.87 6.32 -5.46
CA SER A 155 13.22 5.98 -5.01
C SER A 155 13.89 4.89 -5.83
N SER A 156 13.26 4.43 -6.91
CA SER A 156 13.71 3.30 -7.72
C SER A 156 14.00 3.70 -9.15
N SER A 157 15.15 3.27 -9.65
CA SER A 157 15.57 3.48 -11.04
C SER A 157 15.78 2.18 -11.81
N THR A 158 15.55 1.03 -11.18
CA THR A 158 15.56 -0.31 -11.78
C THR A 158 14.44 -1.16 -11.15
N LEU A 159 14.10 -2.29 -11.78
CA LEU A 159 13.16 -3.26 -11.20
C LEU A 159 13.73 -3.91 -9.93
N GLN A 160 15.06 -4.09 -9.84
CA GLN A 160 15.72 -4.58 -8.63
C GLN A 160 15.59 -3.57 -7.47
N GLU A 161 15.85 -2.28 -7.73
CA GLU A 161 15.66 -1.21 -6.74
C GLU A 161 14.19 -1.11 -6.32
N LEU A 162 13.26 -1.27 -7.28
CA LEU A 162 11.82 -1.31 -7.00
C LEU A 162 11.46 -2.44 -6.04
N SER A 163 12.00 -3.64 -6.23
CA SER A 163 11.82 -4.75 -5.30
C SER A 163 12.38 -4.42 -3.91
N ILE A 164 13.61 -3.91 -3.81
CA ILE A 164 14.24 -3.56 -2.52
C ILE A 164 13.44 -2.49 -1.76
N ASN A 165 13.08 -1.41 -2.45
CA ASN A 165 12.31 -0.32 -1.89
C ASN A 165 10.87 -0.74 -1.58
N GLY A 166 10.28 -1.59 -2.43
CA GLY A 166 8.98 -2.20 -2.22
C GLY A 166 8.93 -3.06 -0.97
N LYS A 167 9.92 -3.93 -0.75
CA LYS A 167 10.04 -4.71 0.50
C LYS A 167 10.11 -3.79 1.72
N THR A 168 10.84 -2.68 1.61
CA THR A 168 10.94 -1.68 2.68
C THR A 168 9.59 -1.03 2.96
N ALA A 169 8.87 -0.61 1.92
CA ALA A 169 7.53 -0.04 2.03
C ALA A 169 6.53 -1.02 2.67
N VAL A 170 6.55 -2.30 2.30
CA VAL A 170 5.70 -3.35 2.89
C VAL A 170 5.97 -3.53 4.39
N ARG A 171 7.23 -3.56 4.79
CA ARG A 171 7.61 -3.66 6.21
C ARG A 171 7.15 -2.44 7.01
N LEU A 172 7.27 -1.24 6.45
CA LEU A 172 6.76 -0.02 7.07
C LEU A 172 5.23 -0.02 7.16
N ALA A 173 4.55 -0.51 6.12
CA ALA A 173 3.09 -0.63 6.09
C ALA A 173 2.57 -1.54 7.22
N MET A 174 3.24 -2.66 7.47
CA MET A 174 2.94 -3.55 8.60
C MET A 174 3.07 -2.81 9.95
N LEU A 175 4.18 -2.10 10.18
CA LEU A 175 4.41 -1.39 11.44
C LEU A 175 3.39 -0.26 11.66
N LEU A 176 3.05 0.49 10.61
CA LEU A 176 2.03 1.53 10.68
C LEU A 176 0.64 0.94 10.90
N GLY A 177 0.32 -0.18 10.26
CA GLY A 177 -0.92 -0.90 10.49
C GLY A 177 -1.07 -1.37 11.93
N ALA A 178 -0.02 -1.99 12.47
CA ALA A 178 0.00 -2.43 13.86
C ALA A 178 -0.17 -1.27 14.87
N LEU A 179 0.40 -0.10 14.56
CA LEU A 179 0.21 1.09 15.38
C LEU A 179 -1.25 1.54 15.38
N VAL A 180 -1.91 1.56 14.22
CA VAL A 180 -3.34 1.88 14.12
C VAL A 180 -4.18 0.87 14.91
N ASP A 181 -3.91 -0.42 14.73
CA ASP A 181 -4.63 -1.50 15.44
C ASP A 181 -4.50 -1.38 16.96
N THR A 182 -3.30 -1.05 17.45
CA THR A 182 -3.03 -0.86 18.89
C THR A 182 -3.81 0.34 19.46
N GLU A 183 -3.86 1.46 18.72
CA GLU A 183 -4.60 2.64 19.15
C GLU A 183 -6.12 2.38 19.14
N GLU A 184 -6.63 1.64 18.15
CA GLU A 184 -8.04 1.23 18.09
C GLU A 184 -8.44 0.24 19.20
N SER A 185 -7.50 -0.59 19.66
CA SER A 185 -7.72 -1.56 20.74
C SER A 185 -7.51 -0.98 22.14
N SER A 186 -7.01 0.25 22.26
CA SER A 186 -6.62 0.85 23.54
C SER A 186 -7.83 1.15 24.45
N PRO A 187 -7.80 0.69 25.72
CA PRO A 187 -8.89 0.91 26.68
C PRO A 187 -9.03 2.37 27.14
N THR A 188 -8.06 3.24 26.82
CA THR A 188 -8.16 4.70 27.08
C THR A 188 -8.95 5.44 26.02
N SER A 189 -9.33 4.77 24.93
CA SER A 189 -10.36 5.29 24.03
C SER A 189 -11.73 5.02 24.67
N ASP A 190 -12.39 6.06 25.17
CA ASP A 190 -13.75 5.98 25.78
C ASP A 190 -14.85 5.56 24.77
N GLY A 191 -14.49 4.97 23.64
CA GLY A 191 -15.35 4.57 22.53
C GLY A 191 -14.55 4.40 21.24
N LYS A 192 -15.21 3.88 20.19
CA LYS A 192 -14.64 3.81 18.83
C LYS A 192 -14.09 5.19 18.44
N LEU A 193 -12.82 5.25 18.02
CA LEU A 193 -12.23 6.44 17.43
C LEU A 193 -13.08 6.85 16.20
N LEU A 194 -13.71 8.02 16.25
CA LEU A 194 -14.52 8.56 15.17
C LEU A 194 -13.70 9.60 14.41
N SER A 195 -13.43 9.34 13.13
CA SER A 195 -12.89 10.34 12.21
C SER A 195 -14.02 10.96 11.41
N PHE A 196 -14.12 12.29 11.44
CA PHE A 196 -15.00 13.04 10.56
C PHE A 196 -14.17 13.61 9.41
N SER A 197 -14.50 13.20 8.19
CA SER A 197 -13.96 13.81 6.97
C SER A 197 -15.10 14.42 6.20
N VAL A 198 -14.93 15.69 5.80
CA VAL A 198 -15.85 16.41 4.94
C VAL A 198 -15.11 16.79 3.68
N SER A 199 -15.75 16.62 2.53
CA SER A 199 -15.23 17.04 1.23
C SER A 199 -16.26 17.93 0.56
N TRP A 200 -15.81 19.00 -0.09
CA TRP A 200 -16.66 19.95 -0.78
C TRP A 200 -16.18 20.16 -2.21
N ILE A 201 -17.13 20.40 -3.11
CA ILE A 201 -16.88 20.39 -4.56
C ILE A 201 -16.97 21.83 -5.14
N SER A 202 -17.32 22.82 -4.31
CA SER A 202 -17.45 24.21 -4.77
C SER A 202 -17.00 25.22 -3.74
N VAL A 203 -16.59 26.41 -4.20
CA VAL A 203 -16.22 27.56 -3.35
C VAL A 203 -17.39 27.94 -2.43
N LYS A 204 -18.63 27.88 -2.92
CA LYS A 204 -19.82 28.12 -2.07
C LYS A 204 -19.98 27.09 -0.95
N SER A 205 -19.56 25.85 -1.18
CA SER A 205 -19.61 24.78 -0.18
C SER A 205 -18.50 24.92 0.85
N ASP A 206 -17.35 25.50 0.46
CA ASP A 206 -16.26 25.89 1.35
C ASP A 206 -16.69 27.02 2.30
N ASP A 207 -17.33 28.06 1.76
CA ASP A 207 -17.86 29.18 2.55
C ASP A 207 -18.87 28.72 3.60
N VAL A 208 -19.76 27.78 3.22
CA VAL A 208 -20.76 27.20 4.14
C VAL A 208 -20.10 26.34 5.21
N LEU A 209 -19.13 25.49 4.86
CA LEU A 209 -18.41 24.69 5.84
C LEU A 209 -17.65 25.60 6.82
N THR A 210 -16.97 26.62 6.31
CA THR A 210 -16.23 27.59 7.12
C THR A 210 -17.16 28.34 8.06
N SER A 211 -18.35 28.74 7.60
CA SER A 211 -19.36 29.39 8.43
C SER A 211 -19.86 28.46 9.54
N ILE A 212 -20.11 27.18 9.23
CA ILE A 212 -20.50 26.18 10.23
C ILE A 212 -19.38 26.00 11.25
N LEU A 213 -18.12 25.84 10.83
CA LEU A 213 -16.99 25.66 11.75
C LEU A 213 -16.82 26.86 12.70
N GLN A 214 -16.99 28.09 12.19
CA GLN A 214 -16.95 29.31 13.00
C GLN A 214 -18.06 29.39 14.06
N GLU A 215 -19.19 28.71 13.86
CA GLU A 215 -20.26 28.61 14.87
C GLU A 215 -19.89 27.69 16.05
N PHE A 216 -18.84 26.86 15.90
CA PHE A 216 -18.39 25.90 16.90
C PHE A 216 -16.94 26.16 17.40
N ASP A 217 -16.28 27.24 16.98
CA ASP A 217 -15.01 27.67 17.58
C ASP A 217 -15.27 28.21 19.00
N GLU A 218 -14.64 27.61 20.03
CA GLU A 218 -14.54 28.16 21.41
C GLU A 218 -13.48 29.25 21.54
#